data_AF-A0A916FTT8-F1
#
_entry.id   AF-A0A916FTT8-F1
#
_cell.length_a   1.000
_cell.length_b   1.000
_cell.length_c   1.000
_cell.angle_alpha   90.00
_cell.angle_beta   90.00
_cell.angle_gamma   90.00
#
_symmetry.space_group_name_H-M   'P 1'
#
loop_
_entity.id
_entity.type
_entity.pdbx_description
1 polymer ?
#
loop_
_entity_poly.entity_id
_entity_poly.type
_entity_poly.pdbx_seq_one_letter_code
_entity_poly.pdbx_strand_id
1 'polypeptide(L)'
;MIDEKLLKKLLYERKEQDWFEFKRKMEIYQSDGKLITKQRDELLKDILGLANGNSHIVRKTKYLIIGVDNKNFDDDGMRTLHNVDYKIPSQSDITQWLSGASSPAIVGLECESIKFQGIDLFIVTIPPTFDLHETTRELKASGNFQNHVVFMRQDEHTVPASVRDSVAIQQRKFLYRQEISNPPAVWIGIISGAIVAFIIGGAKINMSQADLNAVKGFAQLFFVILGIFFGGIIGFISKQEGSSSQKTDYVEL
;
A
#
# COMPACT_ATOMS: atom_id res chain seq x y z
N MET A 1 7.05 -8.00 -0.91
CA MET A 1 7.11 -9.46 -0.91
C MET A 1 6.35 -9.96 0.31
N ILE A 2 5.47 -10.96 0.14
CA ILE A 2 4.65 -11.44 1.27
C ILE A 2 5.49 -12.34 2.18
N ASP A 3 5.43 -12.11 3.50
CA ASP A 3 6.05 -13.00 4.48
C ASP A 3 5.24 -14.31 4.61
N GLU A 4 5.90 -15.45 4.77
CA GLU A 4 5.27 -16.75 4.96
C GLU A 4 4.31 -16.76 6.15
N LYS A 5 4.66 -16.05 7.24
CA LYS A 5 3.77 -15.91 8.40
C LYS A 5 2.48 -15.15 8.06
N LEU A 6 2.60 -14.11 7.24
CA LEU A 6 1.45 -13.34 6.76
C LEU A 6 0.60 -14.18 5.80
N LEU A 7 1.22 -14.89 4.86
CA LEU A 7 0.54 -15.82 3.96
C LEU A 7 -0.23 -16.87 4.75
N LYS A 8 0.41 -17.54 5.71
CA LYS A 8 -0.24 -18.51 6.59
C LYS A 8 -1.44 -17.89 7.29
N LYS A 9 -1.30 -16.69 7.86
CA LYS A 9 -2.43 -15.98 8.50
C LYS A 9 -3.60 -15.77 7.54
N LEU A 10 -3.33 -15.31 6.31
CA LEU A 10 -4.35 -15.10 5.28
C LEU A 10 -5.08 -16.40 4.93
N LEU A 11 -4.36 -17.51 4.83
CA LEU A 11 -4.93 -18.81 4.50
C LEU A 11 -5.89 -19.37 5.56
N TYR A 12 -5.83 -18.89 6.81
CA TYR A 12 -6.79 -19.25 7.87
C TYR A 12 -8.00 -18.29 7.95
N GLU A 13 -8.02 -17.20 7.19
CA GLU A 13 -9.15 -16.26 7.22
C GLU A 13 -10.40 -16.90 6.61
N ARG A 14 -11.50 -16.94 7.38
CA ARG A 14 -12.75 -17.61 6.96
C ARG A 14 -13.45 -16.94 5.79
N LYS A 15 -13.24 -15.64 5.62
CA LYS A 15 -13.85 -14.83 4.55
C LYS A 15 -12.78 -14.02 3.86
N GLU A 16 -12.95 -13.81 2.56
CA GLU A 16 -12.16 -12.81 1.88
C GLU A 16 -12.47 -11.42 2.47
N GLN A 17 -11.46 -10.57 2.46
CA GLN A 17 -11.58 -9.19 2.89
C GLN A 17 -11.31 -8.30 1.69
N ASP A 18 -11.73 -7.04 1.74
CA ASP A 18 -11.55 -6.11 0.62
C ASP A 18 -10.08 -5.98 0.17
N TRP A 19 -9.11 -6.28 1.04
CA TRP A 19 -7.68 -6.11 0.82
C TRP A 19 -6.95 -7.39 0.40
N PHE A 20 -7.63 -8.52 0.23
CA PHE A 20 -7.04 -9.69 -0.44
C PHE A 20 -8.08 -10.51 -1.19
N GLU A 21 -7.65 -11.18 -2.25
CA GLU A 21 -8.50 -12.03 -3.08
C GLU A 21 -7.81 -13.36 -3.37
N PHE A 22 -8.55 -14.45 -3.24
CA PHE A 22 -8.11 -15.79 -3.59
C PHE A 22 -8.70 -16.20 -4.93
N LYS A 23 -7.84 -16.76 -5.78
CA LYS A 23 -8.26 -17.42 -7.01
C LYS A 23 -7.75 -18.85 -6.98
N ARG A 24 -8.66 -19.80 -7.18
CA ARG A 24 -8.29 -21.20 -7.31
C ARG A 24 -7.33 -21.43 -8.48
N LYS A 25 -7.65 -20.84 -9.63
CA LYS A 25 -6.90 -21.03 -10.88
C LYS A 25 -7.12 -19.85 -11.81
N MET A 26 -6.11 -19.51 -12.60
CA MET A 26 -6.14 -18.44 -13.58
C MET A 26 -5.17 -18.74 -14.73
N GLU A 27 -5.60 -19.58 -15.67
CA GLU A 27 -4.82 -19.92 -16.87
C GLU A 27 -4.87 -18.76 -17.85
N ILE A 28 -3.83 -17.93 -17.85
CA ILE A 28 -3.72 -16.76 -18.74
C ILE A 28 -3.21 -17.16 -20.13
N TYR A 29 -2.53 -18.31 -20.23
CA TYR A 29 -2.02 -18.85 -21.48
C TYR A 29 -2.69 -20.19 -21.81
N GLN A 30 -2.94 -20.41 -23.09
CA GLN A 30 -3.29 -21.73 -23.62
C GLN A 30 -2.06 -22.65 -23.57
N SER A 31 -2.28 -23.96 -23.77
CA SER A 31 -1.20 -24.95 -23.83
C SER A 31 -0.18 -24.69 -24.94
N ASP A 32 -0.57 -23.99 -26.01
CA ASP A 32 0.32 -23.56 -27.11
C ASP A 32 1.05 -22.23 -26.82
N GLY A 33 0.86 -21.66 -25.63
CA GLY A 33 1.46 -20.40 -25.21
C GLY A 33 0.71 -19.14 -25.66
N LYS A 34 -0.42 -19.25 -26.36
CA LYS A 34 -1.23 -18.07 -26.74
C LYS A 34 -1.94 -17.46 -25.53
N LEU A 35 -1.94 -16.14 -25.50
CA LEU A 35 -2.62 -15.35 -24.47
C LEU A 35 -4.15 -15.50 -24.57
N ILE A 36 -4.80 -15.86 -23.48
CA ILE A 36 -6.25 -15.87 -23.33
C ILE A 36 -6.71 -14.49 -22.89
N THR A 37 -7.10 -13.65 -23.85
CA THR A 37 -7.51 -12.25 -23.64
C THR A 37 -8.50 -12.08 -22.49
N LYS A 38 -9.48 -12.99 -22.37
CA LYS A 38 -10.50 -12.92 -21.31
C LYS A 38 -9.91 -13.10 -19.90
N GLN A 39 -8.98 -14.04 -19.75
CA GLN A 39 -8.33 -14.32 -18.46
C GLN A 39 -7.34 -13.23 -18.09
N ARG A 40 -6.62 -12.69 -19.08
CA ARG A 40 -5.82 -11.48 -18.90
C ARG A 40 -6.69 -10.31 -18.41
N ASP A 41 -7.79 -10.03 -19.09
CA ASP A 41 -8.63 -8.89 -18.72
C ASP A 41 -9.34 -9.08 -17.37
N GLU A 42 -9.64 -10.33 -16.97
CA GLU A 42 -10.08 -10.65 -15.61
C GLU A 42 -8.99 -10.35 -14.58
N LEU A 43 -7.73 -10.75 -14.82
CA LEU A 43 -6.59 -10.40 -13.96
C LEU A 43 -6.45 -8.87 -13.82
N LEU A 44 -6.52 -8.13 -14.93
CA LEU A 44 -6.39 -6.67 -14.92
C LEU A 44 -7.53 -6.02 -14.14
N LYS A 45 -8.76 -6.50 -14.32
CA LYS A 45 -9.93 -6.03 -13.56
C LYS A 45 -9.70 -6.21 -12.06
N ASP A 46 -9.27 -7.39 -11.63
CA ASP A 46 -9.07 -7.69 -10.20
C ASP A 46 -7.92 -6.85 -9.60
N ILE A 47 -6.80 -6.69 -10.33
CA ILE A 47 -5.70 -5.82 -9.89
C ILE A 47 -6.16 -4.36 -9.80
N LEU A 48 -6.90 -3.85 -10.79
CA LEU A 48 -7.43 -2.47 -10.76
C LEU A 48 -8.40 -2.27 -9.60
N GLY A 49 -9.28 -3.24 -9.36
CA GLY A 49 -10.20 -3.25 -8.22
C GLY A 49 -9.45 -3.16 -6.90
N LEU A 50 -8.46 -4.00 -6.68
CA LEU A 50 -7.64 -4.02 -5.45
C LEU A 50 -6.79 -2.75 -5.30
N ALA A 51 -6.19 -2.24 -6.38
CA ALA A 51 -5.36 -1.04 -6.35
C ALA A 51 -6.17 0.22 -5.99
N ASN A 52 -7.39 0.33 -6.50
CA ASN A 52 -8.33 1.37 -6.08
C ASN A 52 -8.87 1.09 -4.67
N GLY A 53 -9.17 -0.17 -4.36
CA GLY A 53 -9.76 -0.60 -3.11
C GLY A 53 -11.15 0.01 -2.91
N ASN A 54 -11.49 0.29 -1.65
CA ASN A 54 -12.60 1.15 -1.25
C ASN A 54 -12.12 2.17 -0.21
N SER A 55 -13.01 3.05 0.22
CA SER A 55 -12.74 4.14 1.16
C SER A 55 -12.08 3.69 2.48
N HIS A 56 -12.24 2.43 2.89
CA HIS A 56 -11.69 1.87 4.13
C HIS A 56 -10.31 1.22 3.97
N ILE A 57 -9.95 0.75 2.77
CA ILE A 57 -8.73 -0.04 2.53
C ILE A 57 -7.73 0.61 1.57
N VAL A 58 -7.99 1.83 1.09
CA VAL A 58 -7.07 2.57 0.20
C VAL A 58 -5.61 2.55 0.69
N ARG A 59 -5.36 2.59 2.01
CA ARG A 59 -4.04 2.67 2.64
C ARG A 59 -3.34 1.33 2.85
N LYS A 60 -4.03 0.20 2.67
CA LYS A 60 -3.46 -1.13 2.94
C LYS A 60 -2.71 -1.64 1.72
N THR A 61 -1.67 -2.45 1.93
CA THR A 61 -1.16 -3.34 0.88
C THR A 61 -2.19 -4.42 0.62
N LYS A 62 -2.44 -4.72 -0.66
CA LYS A 62 -3.42 -5.73 -1.07
C LYS A 62 -2.74 -6.90 -1.75
N TYR A 63 -3.41 -8.04 -1.76
CA TYR A 63 -2.86 -9.29 -2.28
C TYR A 63 -3.87 -10.00 -3.18
N LEU A 64 -3.44 -10.42 -4.36
CA LEU A 64 -4.15 -11.39 -5.18
C LEU A 64 -3.34 -12.69 -5.13
N ILE A 65 -3.92 -13.75 -4.59
CA ILE A 65 -3.25 -15.02 -4.33
C ILE A 65 -3.91 -16.10 -5.18
N ILE A 66 -3.16 -16.63 -6.14
CA ILE A 66 -3.61 -17.65 -7.09
C ILE A 66 -3.08 -19.02 -6.64
N GLY A 67 -3.94 -20.03 -6.75
CA GLY A 67 -3.70 -21.38 -6.22
C GLY A 67 -4.38 -21.63 -4.87
N VAL A 68 -5.39 -20.83 -4.50
CA VAL A 68 -6.09 -20.94 -3.20
C VAL A 68 -7.59 -20.90 -3.42
N ASP A 69 -8.32 -21.80 -2.77
CA ASP A 69 -9.78 -21.83 -2.83
C ASP A 69 -10.40 -20.67 -2.01
N ASN A 70 -11.49 -20.09 -2.53
CA ASN A 70 -12.22 -19.00 -1.88
C ASN A 70 -13.20 -19.54 -0.81
N LYS A 71 -13.69 -20.77 -0.91
CA LYS A 71 -14.75 -21.27 0.00
C LYS A 71 -14.38 -22.55 0.74
N ASN A 72 -13.48 -23.35 0.19
CA ASN A 72 -13.15 -24.65 0.75
C ASN A 72 -11.93 -24.57 1.69
N PHE A 73 -12.02 -25.31 2.79
CA PHE A 73 -10.98 -25.46 3.80
C PHE A 73 -10.63 -26.94 3.96
N ASP A 74 -9.38 -27.22 4.29
CA ASP A 74 -8.90 -28.55 4.64
C ASP A 74 -9.21 -28.92 6.10
N ASP A 75 -8.77 -30.11 6.50
CA ASP A 75 -9.00 -30.66 7.84
C ASP A 75 -8.29 -29.85 8.94
N ASP A 76 -7.25 -29.09 8.60
CA ASP A 76 -6.52 -28.20 9.51
C ASP A 76 -7.20 -26.81 9.63
N GLY A 77 -8.30 -26.58 8.90
CA GLY A 77 -9.02 -25.31 8.86
C GLY A 77 -8.32 -24.23 8.04
N MET A 78 -7.33 -24.61 7.22
CA MET A 78 -6.67 -23.74 6.26
C MET A 78 -7.38 -23.83 4.90
N ARG A 79 -7.32 -22.79 4.07
CA ARG A 79 -7.89 -22.85 2.72
C ARG A 79 -7.25 -23.94 1.88
N THR A 80 -8.07 -24.64 1.10
CA THR A 80 -7.60 -25.67 0.18
C THR A 80 -6.65 -25.06 -0.86
N LEU A 81 -5.46 -25.65 -0.98
CA LEU A 81 -4.42 -25.21 -1.91
C LEU A 81 -4.50 -25.97 -3.24
N HIS A 82 -4.15 -25.27 -4.32
CA HIS A 82 -4.14 -25.79 -5.68
C HIS A 82 -2.83 -25.39 -6.35
N ASN A 83 -2.16 -26.38 -6.93
CA ASN A 83 -0.87 -26.15 -7.57
C ASN A 83 -1.03 -25.27 -8.83
N VAL A 84 -0.21 -24.23 -8.92
CA VAL A 84 -0.07 -23.39 -10.12
C VAL A 84 1.06 -23.98 -10.96
N ASP A 85 0.74 -25.05 -11.69
CA ASP A 85 1.67 -25.83 -12.52
C ASP A 85 1.68 -25.42 -14.01
N TYR A 86 1.05 -24.30 -14.33
CA TYR A 86 0.93 -23.76 -15.68
C TYR A 86 1.72 -22.46 -15.85
N LYS A 87 1.90 -22.04 -17.10
CA LYS A 87 2.60 -20.80 -17.42
C LYS A 87 1.89 -19.60 -16.79
N ILE A 88 2.64 -18.86 -15.96
CA ILE A 88 2.21 -17.59 -15.37
C ILE A 88 2.89 -16.41 -16.07
N PRO A 89 2.26 -15.23 -16.09
CA PRO A 89 2.87 -14.02 -16.63
C PRO A 89 4.00 -13.52 -15.72
N SER A 90 5.01 -12.89 -16.31
CA SER A 90 6.03 -12.18 -15.54
C SER A 90 5.46 -10.87 -14.97
N GLN A 91 6.14 -10.30 -13.97
CA GLN A 91 5.82 -8.96 -13.48
C GLN A 91 5.85 -7.91 -14.59
N SER A 92 6.79 -8.05 -15.54
CA SER A 92 6.91 -7.15 -16.70
C SER A 92 5.69 -7.25 -17.61
N ASP A 93 5.19 -8.46 -17.86
CA ASP A 93 3.99 -8.68 -18.68
C ASP A 93 2.78 -7.99 -18.04
N ILE A 94 2.55 -8.22 -16.74
CA ILE A 94 1.44 -7.62 -15.99
C ILE A 94 1.54 -6.09 -16.01
N THR A 95 2.74 -5.55 -15.75
CA THR A 95 2.98 -4.11 -15.76
C THR A 95 2.66 -3.51 -17.13
N GLN A 96 3.16 -4.11 -18.21
CA GLN A 96 2.89 -3.66 -19.58
C GLN A 96 1.39 -3.70 -19.90
N TRP A 97 0.70 -4.76 -19.50
CA TRP A 97 -0.75 -4.89 -19.71
C TRP A 97 -1.54 -3.83 -18.95
N LEU A 98 -1.15 -3.51 -17.72
CA LEU A 98 -1.79 -2.47 -16.91
C LEU A 98 -1.53 -1.07 -17.45
N SER A 99 -0.31 -0.77 -17.89
CA SER A 99 0.00 0.52 -18.53
C SER A 99 -0.81 0.73 -19.81
N GLY A 100 -1.08 -0.34 -20.57
CA GLY A 100 -1.94 -0.28 -21.75
C GLY A 100 -3.45 -0.34 -21.45
N ALA A 101 -3.84 -0.59 -20.20
CA ALA A 101 -5.24 -0.79 -19.82
C ALA A 101 -5.76 0.24 -18.81
N SER A 102 -4.89 1.05 -18.20
CA SER A 102 -5.26 1.99 -17.14
C SER A 102 -4.48 3.29 -17.19
N SER A 103 -5.13 4.36 -16.73
CA SER A 103 -4.52 5.68 -16.53
C SER A 103 -4.95 6.26 -15.16
N PRO A 104 -4.00 6.75 -14.34
CA PRO A 104 -2.57 6.54 -14.48
C PRO A 104 -2.21 5.05 -14.29
N ALA A 105 -1.05 4.63 -14.80
CA ALA A 105 -0.59 3.26 -14.63
C ALA A 105 -0.34 2.93 -13.15
N ILE A 106 -0.58 1.67 -12.74
CA ILE A 106 -0.23 1.19 -11.41
C ILE A 106 1.28 0.96 -11.35
N VAL A 107 1.94 1.52 -10.33
CA VAL A 107 3.39 1.42 -10.12
C VAL A 107 3.67 0.62 -8.85
N GLY A 108 4.80 -0.10 -8.83
CA GLY A 108 5.29 -0.80 -7.63
C GLY A 108 4.63 -2.16 -7.37
N LEU A 109 3.95 -2.73 -8.36
CA LEU A 109 3.45 -4.10 -8.29
C LEU A 109 4.60 -5.09 -8.19
N GLU A 110 4.45 -6.08 -7.32
CA GLU A 110 5.39 -7.18 -7.16
C GLU A 110 4.67 -8.49 -7.46
N CYS A 111 5.28 -9.35 -8.27
CA CYS A 111 4.71 -10.66 -8.61
C CYS A 111 5.73 -11.75 -8.28
N GLU A 112 5.31 -12.78 -7.55
CA GLU A 112 6.19 -13.85 -7.12
C GLU A 112 5.49 -15.21 -7.15
N SER A 113 6.30 -16.27 -7.34
CA SER A 113 5.86 -17.64 -7.15
C SER A 113 6.47 -18.17 -5.87
N ILE A 114 5.63 -18.64 -4.95
CA ILE A 114 6.06 -19.17 -3.66
C ILE A 114 5.65 -20.63 -3.57
N LYS A 115 6.56 -21.50 -3.16
CA LYS A 115 6.25 -22.87 -2.79
C LYS A 115 5.86 -22.93 -1.31
N PHE A 116 4.60 -23.21 -1.03
CA PHE A 116 4.06 -23.34 0.33
C PHE A 116 3.52 -24.76 0.54
N GLN A 117 4.03 -25.47 1.55
CA GLN A 117 3.73 -26.89 1.78
C GLN A 117 3.91 -27.79 0.54
N GLY A 118 4.89 -27.46 -0.31
CA GLY A 118 5.18 -28.20 -1.55
C GLY A 118 4.27 -27.84 -2.73
N ILE A 119 3.29 -26.95 -2.54
CA ILE A 119 2.38 -26.44 -3.58
C ILE A 119 2.89 -25.09 -4.07
N ASP A 120 2.99 -24.91 -5.39
CA ASP A 120 3.37 -23.64 -6.01
C ASP A 120 2.16 -22.72 -6.09
N LEU A 121 2.28 -21.53 -5.51
CA LEU A 121 1.28 -20.45 -5.50
C LEU A 121 1.84 -19.25 -6.25
N PHE A 122 0.97 -18.46 -6.88
CA PHE A 122 1.35 -17.21 -7.53
C PHE A 122 0.71 -16.02 -6.84
N ILE A 123 1.51 -15.03 -6.46
CA ILE A 123 1.07 -13.91 -5.61
C ILE A 123 1.39 -12.59 -6.30
N VAL A 124 0.38 -11.75 -6.41
CA VAL A 124 0.52 -10.35 -6.83
C VAL A 124 0.33 -9.47 -5.59
N THR A 125 1.40 -8.77 -5.20
CA THR A 125 1.37 -7.79 -4.12
C THR A 125 1.16 -6.40 -4.70
N ILE A 126 0.12 -5.71 -4.22
CA ILE A 126 -0.34 -4.42 -4.71
C ILE A 126 -0.15 -3.38 -3.60
N PRO A 127 0.88 -2.52 -3.68
CA PRO A 127 1.08 -1.49 -2.66
C PRO A 127 -0.08 -0.47 -2.68
N PRO A 128 -0.27 0.30 -1.59
CA PRO A 128 -1.16 1.45 -1.60
C PRO A 128 -0.77 2.42 -2.71
N THR A 129 -1.72 2.81 -3.56
CA THR A 129 -1.49 3.81 -4.60
C THR A 129 -2.17 5.12 -4.25
N PHE A 130 -1.64 6.23 -4.75
CA PHE A 130 -2.15 7.57 -4.48
C PHE A 130 -3.14 8.09 -5.52
N ASP A 131 -3.26 7.40 -6.64
CA ASP A 131 -4.09 7.85 -7.76
C ASP A 131 -5.29 6.92 -7.95
N LEU A 132 -6.37 7.47 -8.48
CA LEU A 132 -7.53 6.67 -8.90
C LEU A 132 -7.25 6.13 -10.30
N HIS A 133 -7.23 4.80 -10.45
CA HIS A 133 -6.91 4.14 -11.71
C HIS A 133 -8.18 3.85 -12.49
N GLU A 134 -8.25 4.36 -13.72
CA GLU A 134 -9.39 4.23 -14.61
C GLU A 134 -8.99 3.46 -15.88
N THR A 135 -9.89 2.67 -16.46
CA THR A 135 -9.61 1.97 -17.71
C THR A 135 -9.40 2.91 -18.91
N THR A 136 -8.40 2.64 -19.74
CA THR A 136 -8.15 3.40 -20.99
C THR A 136 -8.66 2.68 -22.24
N ARG A 137 -9.05 1.41 -22.10
CA ARG A 137 -9.62 0.58 -23.15
C ARG A 137 -10.72 -0.29 -22.59
N GLU A 138 -11.49 -0.90 -23.48
CA GLU A 138 -12.45 -1.94 -23.12
C GLU A 138 -11.73 -3.15 -22.49
N LEU A 139 -12.29 -3.68 -21.39
CA LEU A 139 -11.88 -4.95 -20.78
C LEU A 139 -12.94 -6.02 -21.01
N LYS A 140 -12.52 -7.14 -21.61
CA LYS A 140 -13.38 -8.30 -21.89
C LYS A 140 -13.20 -9.36 -20.81
N ALA A 141 -13.66 -9.06 -19.60
CA ALA A 141 -13.54 -9.89 -18.42
C ALA A 141 -14.81 -10.76 -18.24
N SER A 142 -15.22 -11.07 -17.02
CA SER A 142 -16.56 -11.60 -16.68
C SER A 142 -17.64 -10.52 -16.86
N GLY A 143 -17.77 -10.03 -18.08
CA GLY A 143 -18.51 -8.83 -18.47
C GLY A 143 -17.72 -8.02 -19.50
N ASN A 144 -18.40 -7.11 -20.21
CA ASN A 144 -17.74 -6.13 -21.07
C ASN A 144 -17.78 -4.77 -20.38
N PHE A 145 -16.61 -4.25 -20.05
CA PHE A 145 -16.47 -2.97 -19.38
C PHE A 145 -15.86 -1.97 -20.35
N GLN A 146 -16.52 -0.83 -20.54
CA GLN A 146 -16.08 0.23 -21.43
C GLN A 146 -14.76 0.86 -20.93
N ASN A 147 -14.19 1.74 -21.75
CA ASN A 147 -13.19 2.68 -21.24
C ASN A 147 -13.81 3.61 -20.20
N HIS A 148 -12.95 4.28 -19.43
CA HIS A 148 -13.35 5.21 -18.38
C HIS A 148 -14.13 4.57 -17.22
N VAL A 149 -13.83 3.30 -16.94
CA VAL A 149 -14.40 2.57 -15.81
C VAL A 149 -13.38 2.50 -14.69
N VAL A 150 -13.79 2.95 -13.51
CA VAL A 150 -13.06 2.76 -12.26
C VAL A 150 -13.61 1.50 -11.60
N PHE A 151 -12.74 0.52 -11.33
CA PHE A 151 -13.11 -0.64 -10.51
C PHE A 151 -12.81 -0.37 -9.05
N MET A 152 -13.63 -0.92 -8.15
CA MET A 152 -13.41 -0.90 -6.71
C MET A 152 -13.68 -2.27 -6.11
N ARG A 153 -13.14 -2.50 -4.90
CA ARG A 153 -13.48 -3.69 -4.11
C ARG A 153 -14.68 -3.42 -3.23
N GLN A 154 -15.68 -4.28 -3.33
CA GLN A 154 -16.82 -4.33 -2.44
C GLN A 154 -16.98 -5.76 -1.96
N ASP A 155 -16.67 -5.98 -0.68
CA ASP A 155 -16.64 -7.30 -0.05
C ASP A 155 -15.68 -8.25 -0.82
N GLU A 156 -16.20 -9.38 -1.29
CA GLU A 156 -15.45 -10.41 -2.01
C GLU A 156 -15.39 -10.15 -3.53
N HIS A 157 -15.91 -9.02 -4.00
CA HIS A 157 -16.09 -8.77 -5.44
C HIS A 157 -15.45 -7.47 -5.93
N THR A 158 -15.01 -7.52 -7.18
CA THR A 158 -14.56 -6.35 -7.94
C THR A 158 -15.71 -5.85 -8.81
N VAL A 159 -16.15 -4.62 -8.54
CA VAL A 159 -17.31 -3.99 -9.19
C VAL A 159 -16.95 -2.63 -9.79
N PRO A 160 -17.66 -2.16 -10.83
CA PRO A 160 -17.55 -0.77 -11.27
C PRO A 160 -17.98 0.19 -10.15
N ALA A 161 -17.14 1.17 -9.85
CA ALA A 161 -17.41 2.19 -8.85
C ALA A 161 -18.46 3.20 -9.36
N SER A 162 -19.37 3.63 -8.50
CA SER A 162 -20.21 4.78 -8.80
C SER A 162 -19.36 6.06 -8.85
N VAL A 163 -19.88 7.12 -9.47
CA VAL A 163 -19.20 8.44 -9.47
C VAL A 163 -18.92 8.91 -8.04
N ARG A 164 -19.88 8.69 -7.13
CA ARG A 164 -19.74 9.05 -5.71
C ARG A 164 -18.60 8.28 -5.04
N ASP A 165 -18.51 6.97 -5.29
CA ASP A 165 -17.47 6.12 -4.69
C ASP A 165 -16.10 6.46 -5.26
N SER A 166 -16.00 6.71 -6.58
CA SER A 166 -14.79 7.16 -7.25
C SER A 166 -14.24 8.45 -6.62
N VAL A 167 -15.10 9.45 -6.40
CA VAL A 167 -14.71 10.71 -5.72
C VAL A 167 -14.27 10.44 -4.28
N ALA A 168 -14.98 9.59 -3.54
CA ALA A 168 -14.62 9.25 -2.17
C ALA A 168 -13.25 8.55 -2.08
N ILE A 169 -12.97 7.60 -2.98
CA ILE A 169 -11.67 6.91 -3.07
C ILE A 169 -10.57 7.92 -3.41
N GLN A 170 -10.80 8.80 -4.39
CA GLN A 170 -9.83 9.82 -4.79
C GLN A 170 -9.50 10.78 -3.63
N GLN A 171 -10.51 11.28 -2.91
CA GLN A 171 -10.31 12.12 -1.73
C GLN A 171 -9.50 11.41 -0.65
N ARG A 172 -9.80 10.13 -0.38
CA ARG A 172 -9.06 9.33 0.61
C ARG A 172 -7.61 9.10 0.22
N LYS A 173 -7.34 8.84 -1.07
CA LYS A 173 -5.96 8.70 -1.59
C LYS A 173 -5.20 10.01 -1.54
N PHE A 174 -5.86 11.13 -1.85
CA PHE A 174 -5.29 12.47 -1.73
C PHE A 174 -4.91 12.81 -0.28
N LEU A 175 -5.81 12.56 0.69
CA LEU A 175 -5.52 12.74 2.12
C LEU A 175 -4.35 11.86 2.57
N TYR A 176 -4.30 10.61 2.11
CA TYR A 176 -3.17 9.72 2.42
C TYR A 176 -1.84 10.23 1.86
N ARG A 177 -1.84 10.79 0.63
CA ARG A 177 -0.66 11.46 0.06
C ARG A 177 -0.23 12.63 0.94
N GLN A 178 -1.16 13.48 1.39
CA GLN A 178 -0.85 14.61 2.27
C GLN A 178 -0.26 14.17 3.61
N GLU A 179 -0.79 13.10 4.21
CA GLU A 179 -0.26 12.55 5.47
C GLU A 179 1.18 12.03 5.34
N ILE A 180 1.54 11.47 4.18
CA ILE A 180 2.90 10.98 3.92
C ILE A 180 3.85 12.13 3.57
N SER A 181 3.39 13.07 2.74
CA SER A 181 4.22 14.19 2.29
C SER A 181 4.45 15.24 3.38
N ASN A 182 3.53 15.36 4.35
CA ASN A 182 3.65 16.27 5.48
C ASN A 182 3.93 15.47 6.76
N PRO A 183 5.20 15.13 7.06
CA PRO A 183 5.53 14.45 8.30
C PRO A 183 5.00 15.29 9.48
N PRO A 184 4.49 14.66 10.55
CA PRO A 184 3.90 15.39 11.67
C PRO A 184 4.85 16.50 12.15
N ALA A 185 4.34 17.71 12.38
CA ALA A 185 5.14 18.86 12.81
C ALA A 185 6.03 18.55 14.04
N VAL A 186 5.59 17.64 14.91
CA VAL A 186 6.36 17.08 16.03
C VAL A 186 7.67 16.44 15.57
N TRP A 187 7.67 15.63 14.50
CA TRP A 187 8.89 14.99 13.97
C TRP A 187 9.85 16.00 13.35
N ILE A 188 9.33 16.97 12.59
CA ILE A 188 10.15 18.07 12.04
C ILE A 188 10.79 18.86 13.19
N GLY A 189 10.01 19.14 14.24
CA GLY A 189 10.48 19.80 15.46
C GLY A 189 11.58 19.01 16.17
N ILE A 190 11.37 17.71 16.40
CA ILE A 190 12.37 16.82 17.03
C ILE A 190 13.69 16.84 16.24
N ILE A 191 13.65 16.65 14.92
CA ILE A 191 14.86 16.56 14.09
C ILE A 191 15.58 17.90 14.06
N SER A 192 14.86 19.00 13.82
CA SER A 192 15.47 20.33 13.78
C SER A 192 16.04 20.75 15.13
N GLY A 193 15.33 20.47 16.23
CA GLY A 193 15.81 20.72 17.59
C GLY A 193 17.08 19.94 17.93
N ALA A 194 17.14 18.66 17.53
CA ALA A 194 18.34 17.83 17.71
C ALA A 194 19.57 18.42 16.98
N ILE A 195 19.39 18.82 15.72
CA ILE A 195 20.46 19.40 14.88
C ILE A 195 20.94 20.72 15.48
N VAL A 196 20.01 21.63 15.81
CA VAL A 196 20.36 22.94 16.38
C VAL A 196 21.09 22.78 17.72
N ALA A 197 20.62 21.90 18.60
CA ALA A 197 21.26 21.68 19.89
C ALA A 197 22.62 20.95 19.78
N PHE A 198 22.79 20.07 18.78
CA PHE A 198 24.10 19.49 18.47
C PHE A 198 25.11 20.57 18.09
N ILE A 199 24.72 21.50 17.19
CA ILE A 199 25.58 22.59 16.72
C ILE A 199 25.93 23.54 17.88
N ILE A 200 24.92 24.01 18.62
CA ILE A 200 25.12 24.96 19.74
C ILE A 200 25.89 24.30 20.88
N GLY A 201 25.51 23.08 21.25
CA GLY A 201 26.18 22.30 22.29
C GLY A 201 27.64 22.04 21.95
N GLY A 202 27.93 21.62 20.71
CA GLY A 202 29.30 21.43 20.23
C GLY A 202 30.13 22.71 20.28
N ALA A 203 29.58 23.84 19.83
CA ALA A 203 30.27 25.14 19.90
C ALA A 203 30.57 25.56 21.35
N LYS A 204 29.61 25.41 22.27
CA LYS A 204 29.78 25.77 23.69
C LYS A 204 30.77 24.86 24.42
N ILE A 205 30.72 23.55 24.18
CA ILE A 205 31.65 22.58 24.78
C ILE A 205 33.08 22.84 24.32
N ASN A 206 33.27 23.16 23.03
CA ASN A 206 34.59 23.48 22.47
C ASN A 206 35.17 24.79 23.03
N MET A 207 34.32 25.76 23.39
CA MET A 207 34.76 27.00 24.05
C MET A 207 35.12 26.83 25.52
N SER A 208 34.62 25.79 26.20
CA SER A 208 34.71 25.65 27.66
C SER A 208 36.06 25.11 28.17
N GLN A 209 37.03 24.79 27.31
CA GLN A 209 38.33 24.18 27.69
C GLN A 209 38.22 23.01 28.70
N ALA A 210 37.10 22.27 28.70
CA ALA A 210 36.91 21.15 29.62
C ALA A 210 37.73 19.95 29.11
N ASP A 211 38.82 19.58 29.79
CA ASP A 211 39.87 18.70 29.23
C ASP A 211 39.62 17.19 29.39
N LEU A 212 38.37 16.77 29.60
CA LEU A 212 37.99 15.36 29.72
C LEU A 212 37.04 14.96 28.59
N ASN A 213 37.54 14.13 27.67
CA ASN A 213 36.79 13.63 26.51
C ASN A 213 35.47 12.93 26.89
N ALA A 214 35.41 12.25 28.04
CA ALA A 214 34.18 11.63 28.53
C ALA A 214 33.10 12.65 28.93
N VAL A 215 33.50 13.78 29.51
CA VAL A 215 32.59 14.87 29.91
C VAL A 215 32.06 15.61 28.68
N LYS A 216 32.89 15.77 27.64
CA LYS A 216 32.46 16.35 26.35
C LYS A 216 31.38 15.50 25.68
N GLY A 217 31.58 14.18 25.60
CA GLY A 217 30.62 13.27 24.98
C GLY A 217 29.27 13.25 25.71
N PHE A 218 29.30 13.22 27.05
CA PHE A 218 28.08 13.27 27.86
C PHE A 218 27.35 14.62 27.74
N ALA A 219 28.07 15.74 27.81
CA ALA A 219 27.48 17.07 27.66
C ALA A 219 26.85 17.26 26.28
N GLN A 220 27.50 16.77 25.22
CA GLN A 220 26.96 16.85 23.86
C GLN A 220 25.70 16.01 23.70
N LEU A 221 25.69 14.78 24.24
CA LEU A 221 24.50 13.94 24.27
C LEU A 221 23.35 14.61 25.04
N PHE A 222 23.65 15.22 26.18
CA PHE A 222 22.67 15.96 26.98
C PHE A 222 22.04 17.11 26.19
N PHE A 223 22.85 17.93 25.50
CA PHE A 223 22.31 19.01 24.65
C PHE A 223 21.44 18.47 23.52
N VAL A 224 21.82 17.38 22.86
CA VAL A 224 21.00 16.75 21.80
C VAL A 224 19.65 16.29 22.35
N ILE A 225 19.62 15.61 23.51
CA ILE A 225 18.38 15.17 24.16
C ILE A 225 17.50 16.38 24.51
N LEU A 226 18.11 17.45 25.03
CA LEU A 226 17.39 18.70 25.35
C LEU A 226 16.80 19.31 24.07
N GLY A 227 17.56 19.36 22.99
CA GLY A 227 17.12 19.83 21.67
C GLY A 227 15.96 19.03 21.10
N ILE A 228 16.02 17.70 21.19
CA ILE A 228 14.92 16.80 20.81
C ILE A 228 13.65 17.16 21.59
N PHE A 229 13.77 17.35 22.91
CA PHE A 229 12.63 17.65 23.77
C PHE A 229 12.00 19.01 23.44
N PHE A 230 12.80 20.07 23.34
CA PHE A 230 12.32 21.40 22.98
C PHE A 230 11.74 21.44 21.57
N GLY A 231 12.41 20.81 20.61
CA GLY A 231 11.93 20.67 19.24
C GLY A 231 10.58 19.95 19.18
N GLY A 232 10.42 18.86 19.93
CA GLY A 232 9.15 18.14 20.04
C GLY A 232 8.01 18.98 20.61
N ILE A 233 8.29 19.81 21.63
CA ILE A 233 7.31 20.73 22.20
C ILE A 233 6.87 21.79 21.18
N ILE A 234 7.83 22.43 20.49
CA ILE A 234 7.51 23.44 19.46
C ILE A 234 6.66 22.80 18.36
N GLY A 235 7.04 21.62 17.87
CA GLY A 235 6.27 20.89 16.87
C GLY A 235 4.87 20.47 17.36
N PHE A 236 4.70 20.20 18.64
CA PHE A 236 3.40 19.91 19.24
C PHE A 236 2.50 21.15 19.29
N ILE A 237 3.04 22.30 19.70
CA ILE A 237 2.32 23.58 19.73
C ILE A 237 1.89 23.99 18.32
N SER A 238 2.80 23.93 17.34
CA SER A 238 2.48 24.26 15.93
C SER A 238 1.42 23.35 15.33
N LYS A 239 1.38 22.05 15.73
CA LYS A 239 0.31 21.13 15.33
C LYS A 239 -1.05 21.57 15.89
N GLN A 240 -1.09 22.03 17.14
CA GLN A 240 -2.32 22.45 17.80
C GLN A 240 -2.90 23.71 17.15
N GLU A 241 -2.05 24.70 16.85
CA GLU A 241 -2.45 25.94 16.16
C GLU A 241 -2.92 25.69 14.71
N GLY A 242 -2.23 24.82 13.97
CA GLY A 242 -2.64 24.43 12.62
C GLY A 242 -3.99 23.71 12.59
N SER A 243 -4.28 22.89 13.60
CA SER A 243 -5.57 22.18 13.72
C SER A 243 -6.74 23.10 14.12
N SER A 244 -6.48 24.20 14.83
CA SER A 244 -7.51 25.20 15.14
C SER A 244 -7.89 26.05 13.91
N SER A 245 -6.94 26.33 13.02
CA SER A 245 -7.20 27.16 11.84
C SER A 245 -8.04 26.43 10.79
N GLN A 246 -7.84 25.12 10.61
CA GLN A 246 -8.63 24.32 9.65
C GLN A 246 -10.09 24.11 10.07
N LYS A 247 -10.45 24.26 11.35
CA LYS A 247 -11.84 24.10 11.80
C LYS A 247 -12.73 25.29 11.42
N THR A 248 -12.15 26.45 11.13
CA THR A 248 -12.90 27.68 10.83
C THR A 248 -13.39 27.71 9.37
N ASP A 249 -12.71 26.99 8.46
CA ASP A 249 -13.03 27.02 7.03
C ASP A 249 -14.14 26.04 6.60
N TYR A 250 -14.66 25.20 7.52
CA TYR A 250 -15.74 24.24 7.24
C TYR A 250 -17.12 24.66 7.77
N VAL A 251 -17.28 25.90 8.25
CA VAL A 251 -18.56 26.40 8.79
C VAL A 251 -19.29 27.34 7.82
N GLU A 252 -18.68 27.71 6.69
CA GLU A 252 -19.34 28.47 5.62
C GLU A 252 -19.33 27.68 4.31
N LEU A 253 -20.25 26.73 4.16
CA LEU A 253 -20.78 26.23 2.88
C LEU A 253 -22.14 25.57 3.09
#